data_AF-A0A3P6DBB1-F1
#
_entry.id   AF-A0A3P6DBB1-F1
#
_cell.length_a   1.000
_cell.length_b   1.000
_cell.length_c   1.000
_cell.angle_alpha   90.00
_cell.angle_beta   90.00
_cell.angle_gamma   90.00
#
_symmetry.space_group_name_H-M   'P 1'
#
loop_
_entity.id
_entity.type
_entity.pdbx_description
1 polymer ?
#
loop_
_entity_poly.entity_id
_entity_poly.type
_entity_poly.pdbx_seq_one_letter_code
_entity_poly.pdbx_strand_id
1 'polypeptide(L)'
;VVGDAALQRRTGVWWDLNTCPVPDGFDPRRVRGCIESAVHKQMGHRSKVVIYAMGNLEYISSDLLEEIAYSGIVLVHAPCGGNDFRNLLGEWSQLNPSSPAYTVMLISCNYTMVDPYLFRPTRFTAFCLYPKDS
;
A
#
# COMPACT_ATOMS: atom_id res chain seq x y z
N VAL A 1 20.04 -9.63 21.55
CA VAL A 1 19.43 -8.29 21.31
C VAL A 1 19.12 -8.17 19.83
N VAL A 2 18.00 -8.72 19.36
CA VAL A 2 17.61 -8.73 17.92
C VAL A 2 16.19 -8.14 17.73
N GLY A 3 15.57 -7.63 18.81
CA GLY A 3 14.17 -7.19 18.83
C GLY A 3 13.92 -5.76 18.34
N ASP A 4 14.86 -4.83 18.49
CA ASP A 4 14.59 -3.40 18.25
C ASP A 4 14.83 -2.93 16.81
N ALA A 5 15.77 -3.54 16.08
CA ALA A 5 16.09 -3.11 14.71
C ALA A 5 14.99 -3.46 13.69
N ALA A 6 14.22 -4.54 13.93
CA ALA A 6 13.11 -4.95 13.07
C ALA A 6 11.86 -4.05 13.25
N LEU A 7 11.69 -3.44 14.42
CA LEU A 7 10.63 -2.46 14.69
C LEU A 7 10.91 -1.06 14.12
N GLN A 8 12.17 -0.76 13.77
CA GLN A 8 12.56 0.53 13.16
C GLN A 8 12.17 0.61 11.68
N ARG A 9 12.06 -0.52 10.97
CA ARG A 9 11.72 -0.55 9.54
C ARG A 9 10.21 -0.65 9.35
N ARG A 10 9.62 0.37 8.72
CA ARG A 10 8.19 0.38 8.37
C ARG A 10 8.03 0.44 6.86
N THR A 11 7.08 -0.35 6.36
CA THR A 11 6.66 -0.34 4.97
C THR A 11 5.21 0.12 4.89
N GLY A 12 4.97 1.22 4.18
CA GLY A 12 3.63 1.65 3.81
C GLY A 12 3.28 1.06 2.44
N VAL A 13 2.31 0.17 2.39
CA VAL A 13 1.77 -0.38 1.15
C VAL A 13 0.52 0.38 0.77
N TRP A 14 0.47 0.90 -0.45
CA TRP A 14 -0.67 1.60 -1.02
C TRP A 14 -1.21 0.77 -2.18
N TRP A 15 -2.39 0.23 -1.99
CA TRP A 15 -3.03 -0.69 -2.90
C TRP A 15 -4.22 0.00 -3.57
N ASP A 16 -4.11 0.20 -4.88
CA ASP A 16 -5.14 0.85 -5.70
C ASP A 16 -6.22 -0.16 -6.12
N LEU A 17 -7.37 -0.11 -5.43
CA LEU A 17 -8.52 -0.96 -5.71
C LEU A 17 -9.17 -0.65 -7.06
N ASN A 18 -8.99 0.56 -7.60
CA ASN A 18 -9.60 0.93 -8.88
C ASN A 18 -8.95 0.21 -10.06
N THR A 19 -7.65 -0.09 -9.96
CA THR A 19 -6.89 -0.74 -11.03
C THR A 19 -6.42 -2.15 -10.71
N CYS A 20 -6.33 -2.48 -9.41
CA CYS A 20 -5.91 -3.80 -8.92
C CYS A 20 -6.97 -4.33 -7.93
N PRO A 21 -8.21 -4.61 -8.33
CA PRO A 21 -9.23 -5.14 -7.42
C PRO A 21 -8.85 -6.52 -6.88
N VAL A 22 -9.58 -7.01 -5.87
CA VAL A 22 -9.47 -8.41 -5.46
C VAL A 22 -9.87 -9.30 -6.65
N PRO A 23 -9.05 -10.29 -7.03
CA PRO A 23 -9.40 -11.19 -8.12
C PRO A 23 -10.68 -11.98 -7.84
N ASP A 24 -11.46 -12.26 -8.89
CA ASP A 24 -12.69 -13.02 -8.77
C ASP A 24 -12.45 -14.39 -8.12
N GLY A 25 -13.31 -14.74 -7.15
CA GLY A 25 -13.22 -15.99 -6.39
C GLY A 25 -12.07 -16.06 -5.39
N PHE A 26 -11.27 -15.00 -5.23
CA PHE A 26 -10.24 -14.92 -4.20
C PHE A 26 -10.83 -14.42 -2.88
N ASP A 27 -10.51 -15.10 -1.78
CA ASP A 27 -10.93 -14.68 -0.43
C ASP A 27 -10.25 -13.36 -0.03
N PRO A 28 -10.99 -12.24 0.10
CA PRO A 28 -10.43 -10.93 0.40
C PRO A 28 -9.63 -10.90 1.71
N ARG A 29 -9.98 -11.77 2.68
CA ARG A 29 -9.35 -11.83 4.00
C ARG A 29 -7.90 -12.33 3.91
N ARG A 30 -7.54 -13.02 2.82
CA ARG A 30 -6.19 -13.53 2.57
C ARG A 30 -5.26 -12.50 1.92
N VAL A 31 -5.80 -11.41 1.36
CA VAL A 31 -5.02 -10.40 0.63
C VAL A 31 -3.91 -9.81 1.49
N ARG A 32 -4.19 -9.47 2.76
CA ARG A 32 -3.17 -8.96 3.70
C ARG A 32 -1.97 -9.91 3.79
N GLY A 33 -2.22 -11.19 4.04
CA GLY A 33 -1.15 -12.18 4.20
C GLY A 33 -0.30 -12.33 2.94
N CYS A 34 -0.94 -12.28 1.76
CA CYS A 34 -0.25 -12.30 0.48
C CYS A 34 0.65 -11.06 0.30
N ILE A 35 0.14 -9.86 0.58
CA ILE A 35 0.90 -8.61 0.48
C ILE A 35 2.08 -8.61 1.46
N GLU A 36 1.86 -8.95 2.73
CA GLU A 36 2.92 -9.01 3.74
C GLU A 36 4.03 -9.99 3.35
N SER A 37 3.66 -11.18 2.88
CA SER A 37 4.61 -12.17 2.40
C SER A 37 5.41 -11.67 1.19
N ALA A 38 4.78 -10.98 0.25
CA ALA A 38 5.44 -10.40 -0.91
C ALA A 38 6.41 -9.28 -0.51
N VAL A 39 6.00 -8.39 0.41
CA VAL A 39 6.85 -7.33 0.96
C VAL A 39 8.08 -7.92 1.63
N HIS A 40 7.93 -8.88 2.54
CA HIS A 40 9.08 -9.48 3.24
C HIS A 40 10.03 -10.18 2.28
N LYS A 41 9.50 -10.84 1.24
CA LYS A 41 10.32 -11.46 0.18
C LYS A 41 11.09 -10.41 -0.62
N GLN A 42 10.44 -9.32 -1.03
CA GLN A 42 11.06 -8.24 -1.79
C GLN A 42 12.15 -7.52 -0.99
N MET A 43 11.92 -7.29 0.30
CA MET A 43 12.85 -6.57 1.17
C MET A 43 14.01 -7.46 1.68
N GLY A 44 13.88 -8.78 1.61
CA GLY A 44 14.86 -9.72 2.17
C GLY A 44 14.92 -9.73 3.70
N HIS A 45 14.02 -9.01 4.37
CA HIS A 45 13.91 -8.93 5.82
C HIS A 45 12.46 -8.67 6.25
N ARG A 46 12.14 -8.94 7.54
CA ARG A 46 10.84 -8.55 8.11
C ARG A 46 10.79 -7.04 8.34
N SER A 47 9.62 -6.46 8.12
CA SER A 47 9.29 -5.07 8.45
C SER A 47 7.89 -4.99 9.02
N LYS A 48 7.59 -3.92 9.76
CA LYS A 48 6.21 -3.61 10.14
C LYS A 48 5.49 -3.07 8.89
N VAL A 49 4.48 -3.81 8.43
CA VAL A 49 3.71 -3.47 7.24
C VAL A 49 2.39 -2.81 7.64
N VAL A 50 2.13 -1.62 7.08
CA VAL A 50 0.82 -0.96 7.15
C VAL A 50 0.29 -0.90 5.73
N ILE A 51 -0.94 -1.37 5.53
CA ILE A 51 -1.56 -1.51 4.22
C ILE A 51 -2.74 -0.56 4.15
N TYR A 52 -2.73 0.31 3.15
CA TYR A 52 -3.80 1.23 2.78
C TYR A 52 -4.39 0.77 1.45
N ALA A 53 -5.66 0.41 1.44
CA ALA A 53 -6.41 0.15 0.22
C ALA A 53 -7.17 1.42 -0.16
N MET A 54 -6.85 1.98 -1.32
CA MET A 54 -7.34 3.25 -1.80
C MET A 54 -8.15 3.05 -3.08
N GLY A 55 -9.23 3.81 -3.24
CA GLY A 55 -10.01 3.80 -4.46
C GLY A 55 -11.32 4.56 -4.30
N ASN A 56 -12.13 4.56 -5.36
CA ASN A 56 -13.49 5.06 -5.24
C ASN A 56 -14.38 3.99 -4.60
N LEU A 57 -14.44 4.04 -3.27
CA LEU A 57 -15.16 3.05 -2.46
C LEU A 57 -16.68 3.03 -2.74
N GLU A 58 -17.25 4.06 -3.38
CA GLU A 58 -18.67 4.07 -3.77
C GLU A 58 -18.99 3.04 -4.88
N TYR A 59 -17.98 2.60 -5.64
CA TYR A 59 -18.11 1.60 -6.69
C TYR A 59 -17.73 0.18 -6.25
N ILE A 60 -17.50 -0.04 -4.95
CA ILE A 60 -17.10 -1.32 -4.39
C ILE A 60 -18.17 -1.78 -3.39
N SER A 61 -18.55 -3.06 -3.43
CA SER A 61 -19.59 -3.56 -2.52
C SER A 61 -19.18 -3.43 -1.06
N SER A 62 -20.14 -3.08 -0.20
CA SER A 62 -19.91 -2.94 1.24
C SER A 62 -19.38 -4.22 1.87
N ASP A 63 -19.90 -5.39 1.48
CA ASP A 63 -19.43 -6.70 1.96
C ASP A 63 -17.92 -6.87 1.69
N LEU A 64 -17.46 -6.56 0.47
CA LEU A 64 -16.05 -6.67 0.12
C LEU A 64 -15.18 -5.69 0.93
N LEU A 65 -15.65 -4.46 1.11
CA LEU A 65 -14.97 -3.46 1.93
C LEU A 65 -14.86 -3.91 3.39
N GLU A 66 -15.93 -4.48 3.96
CA GLU A 66 -15.93 -5.03 5.31
C GLU A 66 -14.94 -6.18 5.45
N GLU A 67 -14.86 -7.09 4.48
CA GLU A 67 -13.90 -8.20 4.52
C GLU A 67 -12.44 -7.72 4.43
N ILE A 68 -12.17 -6.72 3.59
CA ILE A 68 -10.85 -6.09 3.51
C ILE A 68 -10.52 -5.40 4.84
N ALA A 69 -11.45 -4.62 5.40
CA ALA A 69 -11.26 -3.92 6.66
C ALA A 69 -11.09 -4.88 7.84
N TYR A 70 -11.81 -6.00 7.86
CA TYR A 70 -11.72 -7.04 8.88
C TYR A 70 -10.34 -7.67 8.94
N SER A 71 -9.64 -7.76 7.80
CA SER A 71 -8.24 -8.18 7.76
C SER A 71 -7.28 -7.13 8.34
N GLY A 72 -7.77 -5.98 8.80
CA GLY A 72 -6.99 -4.88 9.36
C GLY A 72 -6.37 -3.96 8.31
N ILE A 73 -6.75 -4.08 7.03
CA ILE A 73 -6.33 -3.14 5.97
C ILE A 73 -7.11 -1.84 6.13
N VAL A 74 -6.42 -0.71 6.02
CA VAL A 74 -7.05 0.62 6.14
C VAL A 74 -7.69 0.99 4.81
N LEU A 75 -9.00 1.18 4.79
CA LEU A 75 -9.71 1.69 3.61
C LEU A 75 -9.59 3.20 3.54
N VAL A 76 -9.26 3.72 2.35
CA VAL A 76 -9.12 5.15 2.08
C VAL A 76 -9.95 5.50 0.85
N HIS A 77 -10.94 6.38 1.03
CA HIS A 77 -11.72 6.89 -0.09
C HIS A 77 -10.89 7.90 -0.89
N ALA A 78 -10.56 7.54 -2.13
CA ALA A 78 -9.68 8.27 -3.03
C ALA A 78 -10.25 8.24 -4.46
N PRO A 79 -11.36 8.96 -4.72
CA PRO A 79 -12.07 8.92 -6.00
C PRO A 79 -11.26 9.52 -7.17
N CYS A 80 -10.29 10.37 -6.88
CA CYS A 80 -9.43 11.04 -7.88
C CYS A 80 -8.09 10.32 -8.10
N GLY A 81 -7.94 9.07 -7.61
CA GLY A 81 -6.79 8.19 -7.88
C GLY A 81 -5.45 8.85 -7.55
N GLY A 82 -4.62 9.08 -8.56
CA GLY A 82 -3.26 9.61 -8.39
C GLY A 82 -3.17 10.99 -7.73
N ASN A 83 -4.17 11.86 -7.94
CA ASN A 83 -4.21 13.17 -7.28
C ASN A 83 -4.40 13.05 -5.76
N ASP A 84 -5.30 12.17 -5.33
CA ASP A 84 -5.53 11.90 -3.91
C ASP A 84 -4.32 11.20 -3.30
N PHE A 85 -3.76 10.21 -4.01
CA PHE A 85 -2.55 9.52 -3.57
C PHE A 85 -1.38 10.46 -3.34
N ARG A 86 -1.17 11.47 -4.19
CA ARG A 86 -0.13 12.49 -4.00
C ARG A 86 -0.30 13.23 -2.68
N ASN A 87 -1.53 13.62 -2.34
CA ASN A 87 -1.83 14.32 -1.09
C ASN A 87 -1.66 13.38 0.11
N LEU A 88 -2.22 12.18 0.03
CA LEU A 88 -2.11 11.13 1.07
C LEU A 88 -0.66 10.77 1.37
N LEU A 89 0.18 10.64 0.35
CA LEU A 89 1.61 10.36 0.51
C LEU A 89 2.34 11.53 1.20
N GLY A 90 1.97 12.76 0.86
CA GLY A 90 2.49 13.98 1.50
C GLY A 90 2.13 14.06 2.99
N GLU A 91 0.87 13.81 3.33
CA GLU A 91 0.38 13.75 4.72
C GLU A 91 1.06 12.61 5.49
N TRP A 92 1.12 11.42 4.88
CA TRP A 92 1.77 10.26 5.49
C TRP A 92 3.25 10.52 5.78
N SER A 93 3.95 11.24 4.90
CA SER A 93 5.33 11.68 5.12
C SER A 93 5.47 12.64 6.30
N GLN A 94 4.56 13.60 6.44
CA GLN A 94 4.58 14.55 7.57
C GLN A 94 4.29 13.89 8.92
N LEU A 95 3.41 12.89 8.95
CA LEU A 95 3.08 12.11 10.15
C LEU A 95 4.19 11.12 10.54
N ASN A 96 5.13 10.84 9.63
CA ASN A 96 6.24 9.91 9.87
C ASN A 96 7.61 10.56 9.57
N PRO A 97 8.00 11.63 10.29
CA PRO A 97 9.15 12.46 9.91
C PRO A 97 10.54 11.86 10.26
N SER A 98 10.63 10.68 10.92
CA SER A 98 11.84 10.33 11.71
C SER A 98 12.47 8.94 11.53
N SER A 99 11.95 7.99 10.75
CA SER A 99 12.69 6.73 10.51
C SER A 99 13.65 6.82 9.32
N PRO A 100 14.90 6.36 9.49
CA PRO A 100 15.89 6.29 8.42
C PRO A 100 15.61 5.20 7.37
N ALA A 101 14.56 4.38 7.52
CA ALA A 101 14.24 3.29 6.60
C ALA A 101 12.72 3.12 6.42
N TYR A 102 12.12 4.05 5.68
CA TYR A 102 10.74 3.96 5.25
C TYR A 102 10.67 3.56 3.77
N THR A 103 10.01 2.44 3.53
CA THR A 103 9.73 1.95 2.19
C THR A 103 8.28 2.21 1.86
N VAL A 104 8.02 2.77 0.69
CA VAL A 104 6.69 2.89 0.13
C VAL A 104 6.57 1.87 -1.00
N MET A 105 5.53 1.06 -0.95
CA MET A 105 5.20 0.13 -2.02
C MET A 105 3.84 0.50 -2.59
N LEU A 106 3.79 0.79 -3.88
CA LEU A 106 2.56 1.06 -4.61
C LEU A 106 2.17 -0.18 -5.42
N ILE A 107 0.92 -0.62 -5.29
CA ILE A 107 0.31 -1.66 -6.12
C ILE A 107 -0.78 -0.99 -6.94
N SER A 108 -0.51 -0.71 -8.22
CA SER A 108 -1.43 -0.01 -9.12
C SER A 108 -1.04 -0.26 -10.58
N CYS A 109 -2.03 -0.34 -11.47
CA CYS A 109 -1.81 -0.27 -12.93
C CYS A 109 -1.91 1.16 -13.47
N ASN A 110 -2.10 2.16 -12.61
CA ASN A 110 -2.20 3.56 -13.02
C ASN A 110 -0.80 4.16 -13.22
N TYR A 111 -0.40 4.30 -14.47
CA TYR A 111 0.92 4.85 -14.85
C TYR A 111 1.16 6.31 -14.39
N THR A 112 0.12 7.05 -14.01
CA THR A 112 0.27 8.40 -13.45
C THR A 112 0.73 8.39 -11.98
N MET A 113 0.53 7.28 -11.26
CA MET A 113 0.85 7.12 -9.83
C MET A 113 2.26 6.62 -9.58
N VAL A 114 2.86 6.01 -10.59
CA VAL A 114 4.20 5.41 -10.57
C VAL A 114 5.29 6.38 -11.01
N ASP A 115 4.93 7.63 -11.31
CA ASP A 115 5.87 8.68 -11.70
C ASP A 115 6.91 8.88 -10.56
N PRO A 116 8.22 8.67 -10.83
CA PRO A 116 9.27 8.91 -9.85
C PRO A 116 9.25 10.32 -9.24
N TYR A 117 8.75 11.33 -9.95
CA TYR A 117 8.61 12.70 -9.45
C TYR A 117 7.68 12.80 -8.23
N LEU A 118 6.68 11.92 -8.13
CA LEU A 118 5.75 11.87 -7.00
C LEU A 118 6.45 11.46 -5.70
N PHE A 119 7.52 10.67 -5.81
CA PHE A 119 8.32 10.19 -4.68
C PHE A 119 9.56 11.05 -4.41
N ARG A 120 10.02 11.90 -5.37
CA ARG A 120 11.18 12.80 -5.18
C ARG A 120 11.13 13.71 -3.95
N PRO A 121 9.99 14.33 -3.56
CA PRO A 121 9.95 15.16 -2.36
C PRO A 121 9.97 14.31 -1.07
N THR A 122 9.89 12.99 -1.18
CA THR A 122 9.89 12.07 -0.05
C THR A 122 11.27 11.44 0.13
N ARG A 123 11.65 11.12 1.38
CA ARG A 123 12.88 10.36 1.67
C ARG A 123 12.70 8.84 1.51
N PHE A 124 11.66 8.41 0.80
CA PHE A 124 11.27 7.01 0.72
C PHE A 124 12.04 6.24 -0.34
N THR A 125 12.33 4.97 -0.06
CA THR A 125 12.57 4.01 -1.12
C THR A 125 11.21 3.56 -1.67
N ALA A 126 10.95 3.82 -2.95
CA ALA A 126 9.69 3.47 -3.59
C ALA A 126 9.83 2.21 -4.46
N PHE A 127 8.89 1.28 -4.33
CA PHE A 127 8.72 0.15 -5.24
C PHE A 127 7.32 0.22 -5.85
N CYS A 128 7.23 0.11 -7.18
CA CYS A 128 5.96 -0.01 -7.88
C CYS A 128 5.80 -1.46 -8.34
N LEU A 129 4.72 -2.10 -7.90
CA LEU A 129 4.32 -3.43 -8.36
C LEU A 129 3.14 -3.28 -9.32
N TYR A 130 3.27 -3.94 -10.47
CA TYR A 130 2.21 -4.11 -11.44
C TYR A 130 1.71 -5.54 -11.35
N PRO A 131 0.39 -5.77 -11.36
CA PRO A 131 -0.17 -7.09 -11.62
C PRO A 131 0.46 -7.63 -12.91
N LYS A 132 0.87 -8.90 -12.88
CA LYS A 132 1.32 -9.58 -14.10
C LYS A 132 0.10 -9.76 -14.99
N ASP A 133 0.19 -9.35 -16.25
CA ASP A 133 -0.88 -9.55 -17.23
C ASP A 133 -1.39 -11.01 -17.15
N SER A 134 -2.70 -11.15 -16.99
CA SER A 134 -3.41 -12.44 -16.84
C SER A 134 -3.50 -13.16 -18.18
#